data_AF-A0A3R6S634-F1
#
_entry.id   AF-A0A3R6S634-F1
#
_cell.length_a   1.000
_cell.length_b   1.000
_cell.length_c   1.000
_cell.angle_alpha   90.00
_cell.angle_beta   90.00
_cell.angle_gamma   90.00
#
_symmetry.space_group_name_H-M   'P 1'
#
loop_
_entity.id
_entity.type
_entity.pdbx_description
1 polymer ?
#
loop_
_entity_poly.entity_id
_entity_poly.type
_entity_poly.pdbx_seq_one_letter_code
_entity_poly.pdbx_strand_id
1 'polypeptide(L)'
;MPKCSTLEEAIRDMESGIFDFTKDGGCSNCGNCCSDLFPISNKEIKEIKRYIHKHKIKESKHFLPTSERIGWDLTCPFRDNDKQKCTIYEVRPEICRSFKCDYPAKGIQMNRDRLEGKYNVVSVRKMFFGEE
;
A
#
# COMPACT_ATOMS: atom_id res chain seq x y z
N MET A 1 23.19 2.28 -14.31
CA MET A 1 23.14 0.82 -14.06
C MET A 1 22.96 0.65 -12.56
N PRO A 2 21.99 -0.15 -12.07
CA PRO A 2 21.90 -0.41 -10.64
C PRO A 2 23.19 -1.15 -10.24
N LYS A 3 23.84 -0.69 -9.16
CA LYS A 3 25.03 -1.36 -8.62
C LYS A 3 24.61 -2.79 -8.26
N CYS A 4 25.31 -3.78 -8.80
CA CYS A 4 25.20 -5.14 -8.30
C CYS A 4 25.71 -5.10 -6.86
N SER A 5 24.83 -5.33 -5.89
CA SER A 5 25.23 -5.44 -4.48
C SER A 5 26.20 -6.61 -4.33
N THR A 6 27.15 -6.45 -3.41
CA THR A 6 28.09 -7.51 -3.04
C THR A 6 27.35 -8.64 -2.33
N LEU A 7 27.94 -9.84 -2.34
CA LEU A 7 27.35 -10.99 -1.67
C LEU A 7 27.24 -10.76 -0.16
N GLU A 8 28.19 -10.04 0.45
CA GLU A 8 28.12 -9.67 1.87
C GLU A 8 26.98 -8.70 2.19
N GLU A 9 26.67 -7.77 1.29
CA GLU A 9 25.53 -6.85 1.44
C GLU A 9 24.21 -7.63 1.35
N ALA A 10 24.07 -8.53 0.37
CA ALA A 10 22.86 -9.34 0.21
C ALA A 10 22.60 -10.25 1.42
N ILE A 11 23.65 -10.85 2.00
CA ILE A 11 23.54 -11.67 3.22
C ILE A 11 23.07 -10.82 4.41
N ARG A 12 23.63 -9.63 4.58
CA ARG A 12 23.25 -8.71 5.67
C ARG A 12 21.81 -8.22 5.55
N ASP A 13 21.38 -7.91 4.32
CA ASP A 13 19.99 -7.51 4.06
C ASP A 13 19.02 -8.66 4.39
N MET A 14 19.37 -9.90 4.01
CA MET A 14 18.62 -11.11 4.37
C MET A 14 18.54 -11.33 5.88
N GLU A 15 19.63 -11.14 6.62
CA GLU A 15 19.67 -11.24 8.09
C GLU A 15 18.81 -10.15 8.77
N SER A 16 18.78 -8.94 8.19
CA SER A 16 17.97 -7.84 8.71
C SER A 16 16.47 -8.00 8.44
N GLY A 17 16.11 -8.75 7.39
CA GLY A 17 14.72 -8.96 6.94
C GLY A 17 14.05 -7.71 6.35
N ILE A 18 14.76 -6.60 6.19
CA ILE A 18 14.23 -5.34 5.65
C ILE A 18 14.85 -5.09 4.28
N PHE A 19 14.02 -5.17 3.24
CA PHE A 19 14.44 -4.94 1.85
C PHE A 19 13.87 -3.61 1.34
N ASP A 20 14.75 -2.73 0.87
CA ASP A 20 14.37 -1.49 0.22
C ASP A 20 13.99 -1.76 -1.25
N PHE A 21 12.68 -1.70 -1.52
CA PHE A 21 12.14 -1.80 -2.88
C PHE A 21 11.82 -0.43 -3.48
N THR A 22 12.29 0.68 -2.90
CA THR A 22 12.03 2.01 -3.43
C THR A 22 12.82 2.27 -4.72
N LYS A 23 12.34 3.25 -5.49
CA LYS A 23 13.06 3.80 -6.63
C LYS A 23 13.20 5.30 -6.42
N ASP A 24 14.45 5.78 -6.32
CA ASP A 24 14.79 7.17 -6.06
C ASP A 24 14.12 7.73 -4.78
N GLY A 25 14.02 6.89 -3.72
CA GLY A 25 13.36 7.24 -2.46
C GLY A 25 11.83 7.30 -2.52
N GLY A 26 11.23 6.88 -3.66
CA GLY A 26 9.80 6.82 -3.91
C GLY A 26 9.25 5.40 -4.01
N CYS A 27 7.93 5.26 -3.91
CA CYS A 27 7.26 3.99 -4.16
C CYS A 27 7.52 3.52 -5.61
N SER A 28 8.11 2.34 -5.76
CA SER A 28 8.38 1.69 -7.05
C SER A 28 7.15 1.06 -7.70
N ASN A 29 5.99 1.11 -7.04
CA ASN A 29 4.79 0.33 -7.39
C ASN A 29 5.02 -1.19 -7.39
N CYS A 30 5.86 -1.73 -6.49
CA CYS A 30 6.03 -3.17 -6.34
C CYS A 30 4.80 -3.90 -5.74
N GLY A 31 4.00 -3.21 -4.92
CA GLY A 31 2.76 -3.76 -4.33
C GLY A 31 2.94 -4.42 -2.95
N ASN A 32 4.17 -4.63 -2.49
CA ASN A 32 4.45 -5.34 -1.22
C ASN A 32 3.83 -4.70 0.03
N CYS A 33 3.59 -3.38 0.01
CA CYS A 33 2.95 -2.67 1.12
C CYS A 33 1.47 -2.30 0.85
N CYS A 34 0.90 -2.71 -0.28
CA CYS A 34 -0.47 -2.35 -0.67
C CYS A 34 -1.51 -3.26 0.00
N SER A 35 -1.99 -2.85 1.18
CA SER A 35 -2.99 -3.59 1.98
C SER A 35 -4.41 -3.02 1.88
N ASP A 36 -5.41 -3.82 2.22
CA ASP A 36 -6.80 -3.38 2.39
C ASP A 36 -7.03 -2.63 3.70
N LEU A 37 -6.18 -2.79 4.72
CA LEU A 37 -6.39 -2.20 6.03
C LEU A 37 -5.48 -1.00 6.24
N PHE A 38 -6.05 0.20 6.31
CA PHE A 38 -5.28 1.43 6.51
C PHE A 38 -5.98 2.42 7.45
N PRO A 39 -5.22 3.18 8.26
CA PRO A 39 -5.71 4.39 8.90
C PRO A 39 -5.86 5.49 7.86
N ILE A 40 -7.09 5.95 7.62
CA ILE A 40 -7.39 7.02 6.66
C ILE A 40 -8.29 8.05 7.32
N SER A 41 -7.97 9.34 7.18
CA SER A 41 -8.80 10.41 7.71
C SER A 41 -10.08 10.62 6.90
N ASN A 42 -11.12 11.17 7.53
CA ASN A 42 -12.36 11.57 6.86
C ASN A 42 -12.14 12.57 5.70
N LYS A 43 -11.11 13.42 5.81
CA LYS A 43 -10.74 14.38 4.77
C LYS A 43 -10.23 13.65 3.52
N GLU A 44 -9.32 12.70 3.71
CA GLU A 44 -8.76 11.90 2.62
C GLU A 44 -9.81 10.99 1.99
N ILE A 45 -10.72 10.40 2.76
CA ILE A 45 -11.85 9.62 2.23
C ILE A 45 -12.67 10.45 1.25
N LYS A 46 -13.00 11.71 1.58
CA LYS A 46 -13.74 12.62 0.69
C LYS A 46 -12.95 12.94 -0.58
N GLU A 47 -11.65 13.15 -0.47
CA GLU A 47 -10.78 13.42 -1.60
C GLU A 47 -10.70 12.23 -2.57
N ILE A 48 -10.44 11.03 -2.03
CA ILE A 48 -10.35 9.79 -2.81
C ILE A 48 -11.70 9.49 -3.48
N LYS A 49 -12.84 9.65 -2.78
CA LYS A 49 -14.18 9.47 -3.39
C LYS A 49 -14.42 10.38 -4.59
N ARG A 50 -14.03 11.67 -4.49
CA ARG A 50 -14.11 12.61 -5.63
C ARG A 50 -13.23 12.18 -6.79
N TYR A 51 -12.00 11.73 -6.49
CA TYR A 51 -11.06 11.25 -7.50
C TYR A 51 -11.58 10.00 -8.22
N ILE A 52 -12.11 9.02 -7.49
CA ILE A 52 -12.73 7.80 -8.04
C ILE A 52 -13.87 8.16 -8.99
N HIS A 53 -14.80 9.03 -8.56
CA HIS A 53 -15.95 9.41 -9.38
C HIS A 53 -15.53 10.14 -10.68
N LYS A 54 -14.53 11.02 -10.60
CA LYS A 54 -14.00 11.77 -11.73
C LYS A 54 -13.30 10.87 -12.75
N HIS A 55 -12.48 9.93 -12.29
CA HIS A 55 -11.67 9.05 -13.16
C HIS A 55 -12.32 7.70 -13.46
N LYS A 56 -13.56 7.47 -12.99
CA LYS A 56 -14.32 6.22 -13.19
C LYS A 56 -13.53 4.98 -12.77
N ILE A 57 -12.85 5.09 -11.63
CA ILE A 57 -12.03 4.00 -11.09
C ILE A 57 -12.93 2.88 -10.60
N LYS A 58 -12.57 1.66 -10.98
CA LYS A 58 -13.20 0.43 -10.52
C LYS A 58 -12.29 -0.29 -9.53
N GLU A 59 -12.91 -1.10 -8.70
CA GLU A 59 -12.22 -2.02 -7.80
C GLU A 59 -11.34 -2.99 -8.60
N SER A 60 -10.12 -3.23 -8.11
CA SER A 60 -9.26 -4.31 -8.57
C SER A 60 -9.48 -5.53 -7.68
N LYS A 61 -9.85 -6.66 -8.30
CA LYS A 61 -10.03 -7.95 -7.63
C LYS A 61 -8.81 -8.81 -7.94
N HIS A 62 -8.21 -9.39 -6.91
CA HIS A 62 -6.93 -10.12 -7.06
C HIS A 62 -7.10 -11.64 -7.03
N PHE A 63 -8.31 -12.13 -6.74
CA PHE A 63 -8.64 -13.54 -6.81
C PHE A 63 -9.42 -13.88 -8.07
N LEU A 64 -9.22 -15.11 -8.54
CA LEU A 64 -9.97 -15.66 -9.66
C LEU A 64 -11.41 -16.01 -9.20
N PRO A 65 -12.44 -15.75 -10.02
CA PRO A 65 -13.84 -16.02 -9.67
C PRO A 65 -14.16 -17.49 -9.34
N THR A 66 -13.31 -18.42 -9.78
CA THR A 66 -13.54 -19.87 -9.68
C THR A 66 -12.86 -20.54 -8.48
N SER A 67 -12.14 -19.81 -7.62
CA SER A 67 -11.55 -20.43 -6.44
C SER A 67 -12.61 -20.58 -5.34
N GLU A 68 -13.13 -21.80 -5.15
CA GLU A 68 -14.08 -22.19 -4.10
C GLU A 68 -13.56 -21.92 -2.67
N ARG A 69 -12.27 -21.59 -2.51
CA ARG A 69 -11.70 -21.09 -1.26
C ARG A 69 -11.71 -19.57 -1.28
N ILE A 70 -12.81 -18.98 -0.80
CA ILE A 70 -12.97 -17.54 -0.59
C ILE A 70 -12.03 -17.11 0.55
N GLY A 71 -10.78 -16.83 0.20
CA GLY A 71 -9.88 -16.09 1.06
C GLY A 71 -10.29 -14.62 1.11
N TRP A 72 -9.96 -13.93 2.20
CA TRP A 72 -10.18 -12.48 2.29
C TRP A 72 -9.15 -11.77 1.40
N ASP A 73 -9.59 -10.93 0.45
CA ASP A 73 -8.66 -10.18 -0.41
C ASP A 73 -8.12 -8.99 0.36
N LEU A 74 -7.02 -9.23 1.06
CA LEU A 74 -6.31 -8.21 1.84
C LEU A 74 -5.41 -7.32 0.97
N THR A 75 -5.40 -7.52 -0.35
CA THR A 75 -4.70 -6.61 -1.26
C THR A 75 -5.53 -5.34 -1.44
N CYS A 76 -4.86 -4.19 -1.46
CA CYS A 76 -5.52 -2.90 -1.67
C CYS A 76 -6.39 -2.91 -2.95
N PRO A 77 -7.67 -2.48 -2.92
CA PRO A 77 -8.55 -2.52 -4.10
C PRO A 77 -8.15 -1.52 -5.20
N PHE A 78 -7.20 -0.62 -4.93
CA PHE A 78 -6.64 0.31 -5.91
C PHE A 78 -5.34 -0.19 -6.56
N ARG A 79 -4.86 -1.36 -6.14
CA ARG A 79 -3.69 -2.00 -6.72
C ARG A 79 -4.09 -2.72 -8.00
N ASP A 80 -3.50 -2.34 -9.12
CA ASP A 80 -3.59 -3.08 -10.38
C ASP A 80 -2.30 -3.90 -10.52
N ASN A 81 -2.38 -5.20 -10.24
CA ASN A 81 -1.22 -6.10 -10.29
C ASN A 81 -0.74 -6.34 -11.74
N ASP A 82 -1.66 -6.40 -12.70
CA ASP A 82 -1.34 -6.64 -14.11
C ASP A 82 -0.53 -5.47 -14.68
N LYS A 83 -0.91 -4.24 -14.34
CA LYS A 83 -0.23 -3.02 -14.79
C LYS A 83 0.79 -2.48 -13.80
N GLN A 84 1.02 -3.20 -12.69
CA GLN A 84 1.90 -2.82 -11.59
C GLN A 84 1.76 -1.34 -11.19
N LYS A 85 0.53 -0.89 -10.90
CA LYS A 85 0.26 0.52 -10.59
C LYS A 85 -0.78 0.70 -9.49
N CYS A 86 -0.76 1.86 -8.85
CA CYS A 86 -1.87 2.32 -8.01
C CYS A 86 -2.81 3.20 -8.83
N THR A 87 -4.10 2.86 -8.87
CA THR A 87 -5.10 3.63 -9.64
C THR A 87 -5.40 5.00 -9.03
N ILE A 88 -5.05 5.22 -7.77
CA ILE A 88 -5.20 6.49 -7.04
C ILE A 88 -3.86 7.11 -6.64
N TYR A 89 -2.77 6.84 -7.36
CA TYR A 89 -1.41 7.23 -6.96
C TYR A 89 -1.27 8.72 -6.54
N GLU A 90 -1.95 9.61 -7.26
CA GLU A 90 -1.94 11.07 -7.03
C GLU A 90 -2.63 11.49 -5.73
N VAL A 91 -3.66 10.75 -5.30
CA VAL A 91 -4.45 11.05 -4.09
C VAL A 91 -4.28 9.96 -3.03
N ARG A 92 -3.14 9.27 -3.04
CA ARG A 92 -2.81 8.25 -2.02
C ARG A 92 -2.99 8.82 -0.62
N PRO A 93 -3.49 8.05 0.35
CA PRO A 93 -3.58 8.53 1.72
C PRO A 93 -2.18 8.75 2.32
N GLU A 94 -2.11 9.51 3.40
CA GLU A 94 -0.89 9.89 4.11
C GLU A 94 -0.09 8.67 4.53
N ILE A 95 -0.77 7.64 5.04
CA ILE A 95 -0.12 6.38 5.39
C ILE A 95 0.63 5.77 4.20
N CYS A 96 0.06 5.79 2.99
CA CYS A 96 0.72 5.27 1.78
C CYS A 96 1.87 6.15 1.28
N ARG A 97 1.91 7.43 1.66
CA ARG A 97 3.02 8.35 1.33
C ARG A 97 4.17 8.22 2.34
N SER A 98 3.83 8.05 3.61
CA SER A 98 4.80 8.03 4.72
C SER A 98 5.36 6.63 5.01
N PHE A 99 4.57 5.57 4.79
CA PHE A 99 5.01 4.19 5.00
C PHE A 99 5.67 3.66 3.73
N LYS A 100 7.00 3.77 3.68
CA LYS A 100 7.84 3.28 2.58
C LYS A 100 8.73 2.15 3.09
N CYS A 101 9.10 1.22 2.20
CA CYS A 101 9.97 0.09 2.54
C CYS A 101 11.46 0.48 2.69
N ASP A 102 11.81 1.75 2.48
CA ASP A 102 13.13 2.31 2.76
C ASP A 102 13.28 2.79 4.22
N TYR A 103 12.23 2.67 5.05
CA TYR A 103 12.20 3.32 6.35
C TYR A 103 13.00 2.54 7.40
N PRO A 104 13.95 3.17 8.12
CA PRO A 104 14.66 2.53 9.21
C PRO A 104 13.69 2.17 10.34
N ALA A 105 13.96 1.07 11.07
CA ALA A 105 13.11 0.55 12.13
C ALA A 105 12.67 1.62 13.17
N LYS A 106 13.55 2.58 13.50
CA LYS A 106 13.22 3.71 14.39
C LYS A 106 12.12 4.63 13.84
N GLY A 107 12.08 4.85 12.54
CA GLY A 107 11.06 5.68 11.90
C GLY A 107 9.69 4.99 11.82
N ILE A 108 9.65 3.66 11.85
CA ILE A 108 8.41 2.88 11.96
C ILE A 108 7.72 3.15 13.30
N GLN A 109 8.48 3.10 14.40
CA GLN A 109 7.95 3.40 15.74
C GLN A 109 7.37 4.82 15.83
N MET A 110 8.09 5.82 15.30
CA MET A 110 7.61 7.20 15.29
C MET A 110 6.31 7.38 14.48
N ASN A 111 6.20 6.69 13.33
CA ASN A 111 4.98 6.71 12.53
C ASN A 111 3.81 6.05 13.27
N ARG A 112 4.06 4.96 13.99
CA ARG A 112 3.06 4.32 14.85
C ARG A 112 2.56 5.31 15.90
N ASP A 113 3.45 5.90 16.70
CA ASP A 113 3.09 6.83 17.78
C ASP A 113 2.30 8.05 17.24
N ARG A 114 2.61 8.50 16.02
CA ARG A 114 1.94 9.63 15.37
C ARG A 114 0.51 9.32 14.93
N LEU A 115 0.24 8.07 14.53
CA LEU A 115 -1.03 7.63 13.94
C LEU A 115 -1.94 6.94 14.96
N GLU A 116 -1.36 6.33 16.00
CA GLU A 116 -2.05 5.62 17.07
C GLU A 116 -3.06 6.56 17.76
N GLY A 117 -4.33 6.14 17.80
CA GLY A 117 -5.43 6.91 18.40
C GLY A 117 -5.97 8.11 17.58
N LYS A 118 -5.33 8.51 16.48
CA LYS A 118 -5.81 9.64 15.64
C LYS A 118 -6.71 9.24 14.48
N TYR A 119 -6.53 8.02 13.97
CA TYR A 119 -7.23 7.54 12.79
C TYR A 119 -7.83 6.17 13.04
N ASN A 120 -9.06 5.96 12.58
CA ASN A 120 -9.68 4.65 12.58
C ASN A 120 -9.08 3.83 11.44
N VAL A 121 -8.66 2.60 11.75
CA VAL A 121 -8.28 1.62 10.72
C VAL A 121 -9.56 1.20 9.99
N VAL A 122 -9.58 1.35 8.68
CA VAL A 122 -10.71 0.99 7.84
C VAL A 122 -10.27 -0.02 6.78
N SER A 123 -11.19 -0.89 6.38
CA SER A 123 -11.07 -1.62 5.11
C SER A 123 -11.29 -0.63 3.97
N VAL A 124 -10.28 -0.49 3.13
CA VAL A 124 -10.30 0.39 1.95
C VAL A 124 -11.35 -0.11 0.97
N ARG A 125 -11.44 -1.42 0.73
CA ARG A 125 -12.42 -2.04 -0.15
C ARG A 125 -13.84 -1.74 0.32
N LYS A 126 -14.14 -2.04 1.58
CA LYS A 126 -15.46 -1.75 2.16
C LYS A 126 -15.79 -0.25 2.14
N MET A 127 -14.81 0.61 2.43
CA MET A 127 -15.02 2.06 2.50
C MET A 127 -15.35 2.72 1.14
N PHE A 128 -14.73 2.24 0.05
CA PHE A 128 -14.84 2.89 -1.26
C PHE A 128 -15.71 2.15 -2.27
N PHE A 129 -15.87 0.83 -2.12
CA PHE A 129 -16.61 -0.01 -3.05
C PHE A 129 -17.81 -0.75 -2.41
N GLY A 130 -17.91 -0.75 -1.08
CA GLY A 130 -19.00 -1.39 -0.33
C GLY A 130 -18.63 -2.79 0.17
N GLU A 131 -19.53 -3.38 0.95
CA GLU A 131 -19.50 -4.81 1.25
C GLU A 131 -20.19 -5.54 0.09
N GLU A 132 -19.56 -6.58 -0.46
CA GLU A 132 -20.28 -7.55 -1.31
C GLU A 132 -21.27 -8.36 -0.47
#